data_AF-A0A933WMW5-F1
#
_entry.id   AF-A0A933WMW5-F1
#
_cell.length_a   1.000
_cell.length_b   1.000
_cell.length_c   1.000
_cell.angle_alpha   90.00
_cell.angle_beta   90.00
_cell.angle_gamma   90.00
#
_symmetry.space_group_name_H-M   'P 1'
#
loop_
_entity.id
_entity.type
_entity.pdbx_description
1 polymer ?
#
loop_
_entity_poly.entity_id
_entity_poly.type
_entity_poly.pdbx_seq_one_letter_code
_entity_poly.pdbx_strand_id
1 'polypeptide(L)'
;MKKKIIKPTIYGLDDYGLSLKKLVSFKDRTVKLRAHIAYINRKPLFPFTPEIRKKKLNEAEKRLFNKLKDIWPSKDYTVIGSKKKPGGISGHLRATDIRKFVNKNFLQDIWIEEIERMRKRKIRKGKLWFAVKAHFAIQIEGQIKGFQKVEERIVIIRAVDCKDAKKRLIKDFKKYNDPYLNKYGEMVRWHFEKVVDIYNMNADIIDPKGTEVFYKFIRRRMKPAYEWHPLKEIEKQKRCV
;
A
#
# COMPACT_ATOMS: atom_id res chain seq x y z
N MET A 1 24.31 4.48 12.81
CA MET A 1 23.62 4.43 11.49
C MET A 1 22.59 5.57 11.38
N LYS A 2 22.71 6.48 10.41
CA LYS A 2 21.69 7.53 10.17
C LYS A 2 20.41 6.87 9.63
N LYS A 3 19.27 7.01 10.32
CA LYS A 3 17.97 6.53 9.80
C LYS A 3 17.67 7.25 8.50
N LYS A 4 17.59 6.52 7.39
CA LYS A 4 17.19 7.07 6.08
C LYS A 4 15.81 7.71 6.24
N ILE A 5 15.73 9.03 6.05
CA ILE A 5 14.47 9.75 6.11
C ILE A 5 13.63 9.31 4.91
N ILE A 6 12.55 8.58 5.18
CA ILE A 6 11.58 8.18 4.16
C ILE A 6 10.73 9.41 3.85
N LYS A 7 10.77 9.86 2.59
CA LYS A 7 9.89 10.91 2.09
C LYS A 7 8.63 10.28 1.50
N PRO A 8 7.46 10.92 1.60
CA PRO A 8 6.26 10.44 0.94
C PRO A 8 6.44 10.41 -0.58
N THR A 9 5.86 9.40 -1.21
CA THR A 9 5.81 9.32 -2.69
C THR A 9 4.66 10.17 -3.20
N ILE A 10 4.89 10.99 -4.22
CA ILE A 10 3.84 11.84 -4.80
C ILE A 10 3.40 11.22 -6.12
N TYR A 11 2.12 10.87 -6.22
CA TYR A 11 1.48 10.28 -7.38
C TYR A 11 0.60 11.29 -8.11
N GLY A 12 0.28 11.01 -9.37
CA GLY A 12 -0.63 11.81 -10.20
C GLY A 12 0.02 13.01 -10.90
N LEU A 13 1.25 13.40 -10.56
CA LEU A 13 1.96 14.49 -11.25
C LEU A 13 2.23 14.18 -12.73
N ASP A 14 2.59 12.93 -13.04
CA ASP A 14 2.86 12.47 -14.40
C ASP A 14 1.61 12.54 -15.29
N ASP A 15 0.41 12.38 -14.70
CA ASP A 15 -0.86 12.54 -15.43
C ASP A 15 -1.00 13.94 -16.00
N TYR A 16 -0.36 14.96 -15.40
CA TYR A 16 -0.34 16.34 -15.91
C TYR A 16 0.98 16.68 -16.63
N GLY A 17 1.95 15.75 -16.61
CA GLY A 17 3.33 15.93 -17.01
C GLY A 17 3.99 17.12 -16.32
N LEU A 18 3.82 17.17 -14.99
CA LEU A 18 4.39 18.18 -14.13
C LEU A 18 5.46 17.56 -13.22
N SER A 19 6.46 18.37 -12.86
CA SER A 19 7.27 18.09 -11.68
C SER A 19 6.66 18.75 -10.45
N LEU A 20 7.03 18.31 -9.25
CA LEU A 20 6.63 18.97 -8.00
C LEU A 20 7.02 20.46 -7.98
N LYS A 21 8.23 20.80 -8.46
CA LYS A 21 8.70 22.19 -8.55
C LYS A 21 7.78 23.02 -9.44
N LYS A 22 7.35 22.46 -10.58
CA LYS A 22 6.41 23.13 -11.51
C LYS A 22 5.02 23.27 -10.90
N LEU A 23 4.50 22.24 -10.22
CA LEU A 23 3.22 22.33 -9.53
C LEU A 23 3.21 23.49 -8.53
N VAL A 24 4.22 23.57 -7.67
CA VAL A 24 4.30 24.63 -6.66
C VAL A 24 4.45 26.04 -7.29
N SER A 25 4.98 26.14 -8.50
CA SER A 25 5.08 27.44 -9.20
C SER A 25 3.71 28.05 -9.56
N PHE A 26 2.62 27.28 -9.50
CA PHE A 26 1.27 27.76 -9.76
C PHE A 26 0.64 28.56 -8.60
N LYS A 27 1.39 28.80 -7.52
CA LYS A 27 1.00 29.67 -6.39
C LYS A 27 -0.38 29.30 -5.82
N ASP A 28 -1.38 30.15 -6.08
CA ASP A 28 -2.72 30.08 -5.51
C ASP A 28 -3.65 29.10 -6.22
N ARG A 29 -3.19 28.45 -7.30
CA ARG A 29 -3.97 27.44 -7.99
C ARG A 29 -4.41 26.33 -7.04
N THR A 30 -5.70 26.01 -7.08
CA THR A 30 -6.28 24.98 -6.24
C THR A 30 -5.90 23.59 -6.74
N VAL A 31 -5.54 22.71 -5.80
CA VAL A 31 -5.18 21.32 -6.04
C VAL A 31 -5.97 20.44 -5.09
N LYS A 32 -6.74 19.51 -5.65
CA LYS A 32 -7.37 18.45 -4.88
C LYS A 32 -6.38 17.32 -4.69
N LEU A 33 -6.13 16.94 -3.44
CA LEU A 33 -5.19 15.86 -3.13
C LEU A 33 -5.65 14.99 -1.97
N ARG A 34 -5.13 13.77 -1.94
CA ARG A 34 -5.19 12.84 -0.79
C ARG A 34 -3.81 12.69 -0.19
N ALA A 35 -3.68 12.81 1.13
CA ALA A 35 -2.47 12.50 1.86
C ALA A 35 -2.73 11.33 2.82
N HIS A 36 -2.01 10.23 2.64
CA HIS A 36 -2.14 9.04 3.49
C HIS A 36 -1.03 8.99 4.54
N ILE A 37 -1.39 8.64 5.77
CA ILE A 37 -0.41 8.41 6.83
C ILE A 37 0.39 7.15 6.55
N ALA A 38 1.67 7.15 6.94
CA ALA A 38 2.57 6.02 6.85
C ALA A 38 2.03 4.84 7.66
N TYR A 39 2.04 3.65 7.03
CA TYR A 39 1.83 2.41 7.77
C TYR A 39 2.82 2.29 8.93
N ILE A 40 2.28 2.05 10.12
CA ILE A 40 3.08 1.89 11.32
C ILE A 40 3.83 0.58 11.22
N ASN A 41 5.14 0.60 11.47
CA ASN A 41 5.92 -0.62 11.56
C ASN A 41 5.35 -1.49 12.68
N ARG A 42 4.81 -2.65 12.31
CA ARG A 42 4.18 -3.59 13.25
C ARG A 42 5.17 -4.57 13.87
N LYS A 43 6.41 -4.66 13.39
CA LYS A 43 7.42 -5.58 13.95
C LYS A 43 7.67 -5.38 15.45
N PRO A 44 7.76 -4.14 15.98
CA PRO A 44 7.90 -3.93 17.42
C PRO A 44 6.69 -4.40 18.24
N LEU A 45 5.58 -4.76 17.59
CA LEU A 45 4.36 -5.19 18.27
C LEU A 45 4.29 -6.71 18.50
N PHE A 46 5.13 -7.52 17.83
CA PHE A 46 5.13 -8.97 18.00
C PHE A 46 5.25 -9.46 19.47
N PRO A 47 6.05 -8.83 20.35
CA PRO A 47 6.15 -9.29 21.74
C PRO A 47 4.87 -9.09 22.59
N PHE A 48 3.93 -8.25 22.15
CA PHE A 48 2.72 -7.96 22.93
C PHE A 48 1.60 -8.96 22.62
N THR A 49 0.61 -9.06 23.51
CA THR A 49 -0.62 -9.82 23.25
C THR A 49 -1.51 -9.14 22.19
N PRO A 50 -2.39 -9.88 21.50
CA PRO A 50 -3.29 -9.34 20.48
C PRO A 50 -4.07 -8.07 20.89
N GLU A 51 -4.55 -8.02 22.13
CA GLU A 51 -5.29 -6.87 22.66
C GLU A 51 -4.40 -5.64 22.83
N ILE A 52 -3.22 -5.82 23.44
CA ILE A 52 -2.23 -4.74 23.64
C ILE A 52 -1.75 -4.20 22.29
N ARG A 53 -1.55 -5.08 21.29
CA ARG A 53 -1.17 -4.68 19.92
C ARG A 53 -2.20 -3.74 19.31
N LYS A 54 -3.50 -4.09 19.39
CA LYS A 54 -4.57 -3.23 18.86
C LYS A 54 -4.57 -1.86 19.54
N LYS A 55 -4.45 -1.81 20.86
CA LYS A 55 -4.42 -0.56 21.63
C LYS A 55 -3.25 0.33 21.19
N LYS A 56 -2.03 -0.21 21.19
CA LYS A 56 -0.81 0.52 20.77
C LYS A 56 -0.89 0.99 19.31
N LEU A 57 -1.41 0.16 18.41
CA LEU A 57 -1.56 0.52 17.00
C LEU A 57 -2.55 1.69 16.84
N ASN A 58 -3.72 1.60 17.46
CA ASN A 58 -4.75 2.64 17.39
C ASN A 58 -4.24 3.98 17.97
N GLU A 59 -3.55 3.96 19.10
CA GLU A 59 -2.95 5.15 19.71
C GLU A 59 -1.91 5.80 18.78
N ALA A 60 -1.05 4.98 18.18
CA ALA A 60 -0.02 5.46 17.28
C ALA A 60 -0.63 6.03 15.98
N GLU A 61 -1.66 5.39 15.41
CA GLU A 61 -2.38 5.87 14.22
C GLU A 61 -3.07 7.22 14.50
N LYS A 62 -3.78 7.34 15.63
CA LYS A 62 -4.39 8.60 16.06
C LYS A 62 -3.35 9.72 16.17
N ARG A 63 -2.19 9.43 16.76
CA ARG A 63 -1.10 10.41 16.89
C ARG A 63 -0.57 10.86 15.52
N LEU A 64 -0.39 9.95 14.55
CA LEU A 64 0.05 10.33 13.20
C LEU A 64 -1.02 11.14 12.47
N PHE A 65 -2.28 10.78 12.62
CA PHE A 65 -3.40 11.51 12.04
C PHE A 65 -3.52 12.93 12.61
N ASN A 66 -3.39 13.10 13.93
CA ASN A 66 -3.38 14.43 14.55
C ASN A 66 -2.23 15.29 14.00
N LYS A 67 -1.02 14.72 13.87
CA LYS A 67 0.10 15.42 13.22
C LYS A 67 -0.20 15.86 11.79
N LEU A 68 -0.94 15.05 11.03
CA LEU A 68 -1.37 15.43 9.67
C LEU A 68 -2.37 16.59 9.73
N LYS A 69 -3.35 16.51 10.63
CA LYS A 69 -4.35 17.56 10.85
C LYS A 69 -3.70 18.90 11.23
N ASP A 70 -2.70 18.87 12.13
CA ASP A 70 -2.03 20.08 12.62
C ASP A 70 -1.28 20.84 11.51
N ILE A 71 -0.78 20.14 10.48
CA ILE A 71 -0.09 20.75 9.35
C ILE A 71 -1.02 21.02 8.16
N TRP A 72 -2.28 20.60 8.22
CA TRP A 72 -3.22 20.75 7.13
C TRP A 72 -3.72 22.21 7.05
N PRO A 73 -3.52 22.92 5.93
CA PRO A 73 -3.78 24.37 5.86
C PRO A 73 -5.24 24.81 6.00
N SER A 74 -6.19 23.92 5.72
CA SER A 74 -7.62 24.23 5.69
C SER A 74 -8.39 23.48 6.78
N LYS A 75 -9.52 23.99 7.25
CA LYS A 75 -10.46 23.20 8.07
C LYS A 75 -11.41 22.36 7.20
N ASP A 76 -11.55 22.73 5.93
CA ASP A 76 -12.36 21.99 4.97
C ASP A 76 -11.57 20.81 4.42
N TYR A 77 -11.78 19.65 5.02
CA TYR A 77 -11.20 18.40 4.58
C TYR A 77 -12.10 17.21 4.90
N THR A 78 -11.92 16.15 4.14
CA THR A 78 -12.59 14.86 4.34
C THR A 78 -11.59 13.85 4.91
N VAL A 79 -12.03 13.07 5.90
CA VAL A 79 -11.21 12.01 6.49
C VAL A 79 -11.26 10.79 5.58
N ILE A 80 -10.09 10.27 5.19
CA ILE A 80 -9.98 9.00 4.48
C ILE A 80 -10.02 7.88 5.51
N GLY A 81 -10.87 6.88 5.28
CA GLY A 81 -11.08 5.77 6.22
C GLY A 81 -12.23 6.03 7.18
N SER A 82 -12.12 5.54 8.42
CA SER A 82 -13.19 5.67 9.42
C SER A 82 -12.79 6.65 10.53
N LYS A 83 -13.76 7.22 11.24
CA LYS A 83 -13.50 8.04 12.43
C LYS A 83 -12.63 7.33 13.48
N LYS A 84 -12.78 5.99 13.60
CA LYS A 84 -12.02 5.17 14.56
C LYS A 84 -10.61 4.83 14.06
N LYS A 85 -10.42 4.74 12.75
CA LYS A 85 -9.16 4.38 12.07
C LYS A 85 -8.97 5.28 10.85
N PRO A 86 -8.53 6.53 11.05
CA PRO A 86 -8.29 7.45 9.95
C PRO A 86 -7.01 7.04 9.21
N GLY A 87 -7.11 6.87 7.89
CA GLY A 87 -6.00 6.54 7.01
C GLY A 87 -5.36 7.75 6.33
N GLY A 88 -5.98 8.92 6.41
CA GLY A 88 -5.48 10.12 5.74
C GLY A 88 -6.49 11.26 5.69
N ILE A 89 -6.13 12.29 4.94
CA ILE A 89 -6.97 13.47 4.69
C ILE A 89 -7.05 13.71 3.18
N SER A 90 -8.23 14.08 2.70
CA SER A 90 -8.48 14.53 1.33
C SER A 90 -9.09 15.92 1.34
N GLY A 91 -8.63 16.83 0.48
CA GLY A 91 -9.16 18.18 0.40
C GLY A 91 -8.52 19.03 -0.68
N HIS A 92 -8.96 20.29 -0.74
CA HIS A 92 -8.47 21.29 -1.68
C HIS A 92 -7.46 22.21 -1.00
N LEU A 93 -6.27 22.32 -1.58
CA LEU A 93 -5.17 23.14 -1.06
C LEU A 93 -4.58 23.99 -2.18
N ARG A 94 -3.90 25.09 -1.81
CA ARG A 94 -3.07 25.83 -2.77
C ARG A 94 -1.88 24.99 -3.19
N ALA A 95 -1.43 25.12 -4.43
CA ALA A 95 -0.28 24.38 -4.94
C ALA A 95 1.00 24.60 -4.11
N THR A 96 1.16 25.78 -3.50
CA THR A 96 2.28 26.11 -2.59
C THR A 96 2.27 25.35 -1.28
N ASP A 97 1.09 25.07 -0.75
CA ASP A 97 0.92 24.38 0.53
C ASP A 97 1.41 22.92 0.46
N ILE A 98 1.51 22.33 -0.73
CA ILE A 98 1.99 20.96 -0.93
C ILE A 98 3.39 20.76 -0.34
N ARG A 99 4.24 21.81 -0.32
CA ARG A 99 5.59 21.76 0.28
C ARG A 99 5.58 21.37 1.76
N LYS A 100 4.49 21.64 2.48
CA LYS A 100 4.34 21.30 3.91
C LYS A 100 4.38 19.78 4.14
N PHE A 101 4.08 18.97 3.13
CA PHE A 101 3.99 17.51 3.24
C PHE A 101 5.23 16.75 2.74
N VAL A 102 5.99 17.32 1.81
CA VAL A 102 7.05 16.63 1.03
C VAL A 102 8.15 15.99 1.89
N ASN A 103 8.42 16.55 3.08
CA ASN A 103 9.45 16.05 3.98
C ASN A 103 8.88 15.43 5.27
N LYS A 104 7.58 15.10 5.29
CA LYS A 104 6.92 14.54 6.47
C LYS A 104 6.99 13.02 6.42
N ASN A 105 7.90 12.45 7.21
CA ASN A 105 8.15 11.00 7.26
C ASN A 105 6.98 10.16 7.80
N PHE A 106 5.97 10.80 8.41
CA PHE A 106 4.75 10.14 8.84
C PHE A 106 3.70 10.03 7.74
N LEU A 107 4.00 10.52 6.52
CA LEU A 107 3.17 10.33 5.34
C LEU A 107 3.77 9.23 4.47
N GLN A 108 2.89 8.37 3.96
CA GLN A 108 3.27 7.34 3.00
C GLN A 108 3.33 7.91 1.60
N ASP A 109 2.23 8.57 1.22
CA ASP A 109 2.00 9.00 -0.13
C ASP A 109 1.01 10.16 -0.20
N ILE A 110 1.13 10.90 -1.30
CA ILE A 110 0.31 12.04 -1.64
C ILE A 110 -0.18 11.83 -3.06
N TRP A 111 -1.49 11.81 -3.27
CA TRP A 111 -2.11 11.64 -4.57
C TRP A 111 -2.68 12.97 -5.05
N ILE A 112 -2.18 13.46 -6.18
CA ILE A 112 -2.78 14.61 -6.87
C ILE A 112 -3.96 14.10 -7.70
N GLU A 113 -5.18 14.48 -7.32
CA GLU A 113 -6.39 14.04 -8.00
C GLU A 113 -6.79 15.01 -9.11
N GLU A 114 -6.74 16.30 -8.79
CA GLU A 114 -7.17 17.38 -9.66
C GLU A 114 -6.29 18.61 -9.47
N ILE A 115 -6.01 19.31 -10.57
CA ILE A 115 -5.37 20.63 -10.55
C ILE A 115 -6.31 21.55 -11.32
N GLU A 116 -6.74 22.64 -10.67
CA GLU A 116 -7.66 23.61 -11.25
C GLU A 116 -7.18 24.09 -12.63
N ARG A 117 -8.09 24.12 -13.62
CA ARG A 117 -7.82 24.53 -15.00
C ARG A 117 -6.78 23.69 -15.74
N MET A 118 -6.52 22.45 -15.29
CA MET A 118 -5.64 21.52 -16.00
C MET A 118 -6.35 20.21 -16.31
N ARG A 119 -6.18 19.74 -17.54
CA ARG A 119 -6.64 18.41 -17.97
C ARG A 119 -5.49 17.42 -17.85
N LYS A 120 -5.81 16.19 -17.46
CA LYS A 120 -4.85 15.08 -17.52
C LYS A 120 -4.46 14.81 -18.97
N ARG A 121 -3.19 14.51 -19.21
CA ARG A 121 -2.66 14.08 -20.51
C ARG A 121 -3.25 12.73 -20.88
N LYS A 122 -3.62 12.57 -22.15
CA LYS A 122 -3.92 11.24 -22.70
C LYS A 122 -2.61 10.45 -22.75
N ILE A 123 -2.48 9.43 -21.90
CA ILE A 123 -1.31 8.54 -21.90
C ILE A 123 -1.29 7.80 -23.25
N ARG A 124 -0.23 8.00 -24.06
CA ARG A 124 -0.07 7.29 -25.34
C ARG A 124 0.07 5.78 -25.10
N LYS A 125 -0.68 4.97 -25.85
CA LYS A 125 -0.73 3.51 -25.73
C LYS A 125 0.60 2.89 -26.20
N GLY A 126 1.31 2.22 -25.30
CA GLY A 126 2.45 1.34 -25.61
C GLY A 126 2.55 0.11 -24.71
N LYS A 127 1.49 -0.18 -23.93
CA LYS A 127 1.43 -1.31 -22.99
C LYS A 127 0.15 -2.09 -23.21
N LEU A 128 0.26 -3.41 -23.33
CA LEU A 128 -0.88 -4.33 -23.38
C LEU A 128 -1.32 -4.69 -21.96
N TRP A 129 -2.53 -5.23 -21.84
CA TRP A 129 -3.03 -5.76 -20.58
C TRP A 129 -2.64 -7.22 -20.41
N PHE A 130 -2.10 -7.54 -19.24
CA PHE A 130 -1.74 -8.90 -18.84
C PHE A 130 -2.47 -9.27 -17.55
N ALA A 131 -2.99 -10.49 -17.49
CA ALA A 131 -3.53 -11.09 -16.27
C ALA A 131 -2.48 -12.05 -15.70
N VAL A 132 -2.03 -11.79 -14.47
CA VAL A 132 -1.03 -12.62 -13.78
C VAL A 132 -1.69 -13.37 -12.65
N LYS A 133 -1.70 -14.70 -12.75
CA LYS A 133 -2.23 -15.62 -11.75
C LYS A 133 -1.14 -15.99 -10.75
N ALA A 134 -1.39 -15.85 -9.45
CA ALA A 134 -0.41 -16.07 -8.39
C ALA A 134 -1.02 -16.73 -7.15
N HIS A 135 -0.17 -17.44 -6.38
CA HIS A 135 -0.55 -18.08 -5.12
C HIS A 135 0.02 -17.32 -3.92
N PHE A 136 -0.83 -17.13 -2.91
CA PHE A 136 -0.48 -16.51 -1.65
C PHE A 136 -0.94 -17.37 -0.49
N ALA A 137 -0.01 -17.84 0.33
CA ALA A 137 -0.35 -18.51 1.58
C ALA A 137 -0.69 -17.49 2.66
N ILE A 138 -1.85 -17.63 3.29
CA ILE A 138 -2.21 -16.83 4.46
C ILE A 138 -1.55 -17.48 5.67
N GLN A 139 -0.60 -16.78 6.28
CA GLN A 139 0.11 -17.23 7.47
C GLN A 139 -0.36 -16.42 8.67
N ILE A 140 -0.86 -17.13 9.68
CA ILE A 140 -1.25 -16.57 10.97
C ILE A 140 -0.15 -16.93 11.97
N GLU A 141 0.32 -15.94 12.72
CA GLU A 141 1.32 -16.12 13.76
C GLU A 141 0.91 -17.22 14.76
N GLY A 142 1.83 -18.13 15.05
CA GLY A 142 1.62 -19.21 16.03
C GLY A 142 0.73 -20.35 15.54
N GLN A 143 0.20 -20.29 14.32
CA GLN A 143 -0.58 -21.39 13.76
C GLN A 143 0.33 -22.56 13.33
N ILE A 144 0.30 -23.65 14.10
CA ILE A 144 1.12 -24.85 13.85
C ILE A 144 0.32 -26.08 13.36
N LYS A 145 -1.01 -26.04 13.46
CA LYS A 145 -1.89 -27.18 13.11
C LYS A 145 -3.12 -26.76 12.32
N GLY A 146 -3.83 -27.75 11.79
CA GLY A 146 -5.07 -27.57 11.03
C GLY A 146 -4.84 -27.33 9.53
N PHE A 147 -5.67 -26.49 8.92
CA PHE A 147 -5.59 -26.15 7.50
C PHE A 147 -5.07 -24.72 7.31
N GLN A 148 -4.14 -24.57 6.37
CA GLN A 148 -3.71 -23.28 5.87
C GLN A 148 -4.59 -22.88 4.67
N LYS A 149 -5.01 -21.62 4.65
CA LYS A 149 -5.67 -21.03 3.48
C LYS A 149 -4.62 -20.53 2.50
N VAL A 150 -4.80 -20.86 1.23
CA VAL A 150 -4.02 -20.32 0.11
C VAL A 150 -4.99 -19.59 -0.80
N GLU A 151 -4.69 -18.34 -1.13
CA GLU A 151 -5.44 -17.61 -2.14
C GLU A 151 -4.75 -17.74 -3.49
N GLU A 152 -5.52 -18.16 -4.47
CA GLU A 152 -5.21 -17.97 -5.88
C GLU A 152 -5.79 -16.63 -6.32
N ARG A 153 -4.93 -15.70 -6.71
CA ARG A 153 -5.29 -14.34 -7.11
C ARG A 153 -4.85 -14.10 -8.54
N ILE A 154 -5.73 -13.56 -9.37
CA ILE A 154 -5.37 -13.00 -10.67
C ILE A 154 -5.22 -11.48 -10.50
N VAL A 155 -4.19 -10.89 -11.11
CA VAL A 155 -3.94 -9.43 -11.07
C VAL A 155 -3.72 -8.92 -12.48
N ILE A 156 -4.47 -7.91 -12.87
CA ILE A 156 -4.38 -7.28 -14.18
C ILE A 156 -3.40 -6.11 -14.14
N ILE A 157 -2.46 -6.06 -15.07
CA ILE A 157 -1.46 -5.01 -15.18
C ILE A 157 -1.20 -4.64 -16.64
N ARG A 158 -0.98 -3.35 -16.91
CA ARG A 158 -0.43 -2.92 -18.20
C ARG A 158 1.07 -3.13 -18.23
N ALA A 159 1.60 -3.90 -19.17
CA ALA A 159 3.04 -4.15 -19.34
C ALA A 159 3.43 -4.15 -20.82
N VAL A 160 4.73 -4.20 -21.11
CA VAL A 160 5.21 -4.34 -22.51
C VAL A 160 5.06 -5.79 -22.98
N ASP A 161 5.40 -6.74 -22.10
CA ASP A 161 5.34 -8.18 -22.36
C ASP A 161 5.08 -8.96 -21.05
N CYS A 162 4.98 -10.29 -21.14
CA CYS A 162 4.77 -11.17 -19.99
C CYS A 162 5.91 -11.09 -18.95
N LYS A 163 7.16 -10.87 -19.39
CA LYS A 163 8.34 -10.80 -18.52
C LYS A 163 8.33 -9.51 -17.71
N ASP A 164 7.98 -8.39 -18.31
CA ASP A 164 7.75 -7.10 -17.65
C ASP A 164 6.59 -7.19 -16.65
N ALA A 165 5.45 -7.80 -17.06
CA ALA A 165 4.31 -8.02 -16.17
C ALA A 165 4.71 -8.80 -14.90
N LYS A 166 5.40 -9.95 -15.10
CA LYS A 166 5.92 -10.78 -14.01
C LYS A 166 6.86 -10.01 -13.08
N LYS A 167 7.87 -9.34 -13.66
CA LYS A 167 8.91 -8.62 -12.91
C LYS A 167 8.30 -7.52 -12.04
N ARG A 168 7.35 -6.75 -12.60
CA ARG A 168 6.68 -5.66 -11.90
C ARG A 168 5.82 -6.18 -10.76
N LEU A 169 5.00 -7.20 -11.02
CA LEU A 169 4.11 -7.74 -9.99
C LEU A 169 4.86 -8.51 -8.89
N ILE A 170 5.93 -9.25 -9.17
CA ILE A 170 6.73 -9.91 -8.12
C ILE A 170 7.24 -8.89 -7.08
N LYS A 171 7.67 -7.71 -7.53
CA LYS A 171 8.12 -6.65 -6.62
C LYS A 171 7.00 -6.18 -5.70
N ASP A 172 5.78 -6.06 -6.22
CA ASP A 172 4.61 -5.64 -5.45
C ASP A 172 4.07 -6.76 -4.56
N PHE A 173 4.05 -8.00 -5.04
CA PHE A 173 3.65 -9.19 -4.28
C PHE A 173 4.53 -9.44 -3.07
N LYS A 174 5.85 -9.18 -3.18
CA LYS A 174 6.75 -9.27 -2.03
C LYS A 174 6.38 -8.31 -0.91
N LYS A 175 5.71 -7.18 -1.20
CA LYS A 175 5.23 -6.26 -0.17
C LYS A 175 4.06 -6.85 0.64
N TYR A 176 3.33 -7.81 0.08
CA TYR A 176 2.26 -8.50 0.83
C TYR A 176 2.78 -9.41 1.94
N ASN A 177 4.08 -9.72 1.93
CA ASN A 177 4.74 -10.39 3.05
C ASN A 177 4.82 -9.49 4.31
N ASP A 178 4.61 -8.17 4.17
CA ASP A 178 4.59 -7.28 5.32
C ASP A 178 3.38 -7.60 6.21
N PRO A 179 3.63 -7.93 7.49
CA PRO A 179 2.57 -8.43 8.36
C PRO A 179 1.59 -7.32 8.73
N TYR A 180 0.32 -7.71 8.87
CA TYR A 180 -0.75 -6.85 9.36
C TYR A 180 -1.49 -7.46 10.53
N LEU A 181 -2.13 -6.58 11.28
CA LEU A 181 -2.94 -6.96 12.43
C LEU A 181 -4.36 -7.25 11.95
N ASN A 182 -4.85 -8.47 12.15
CA ASN A 182 -6.24 -8.80 11.83
C ASN A 182 -7.22 -8.26 12.89
N LYS A 183 -8.52 -8.51 12.71
CA LYS A 183 -9.55 -8.07 13.65
C LYS A 183 -9.42 -8.68 15.05
N TYR A 184 -8.73 -9.80 15.19
CA TYR A 184 -8.46 -10.48 16.46
C TYR A 184 -7.18 -9.98 17.15
N GLY A 185 -6.30 -9.27 16.44
CA GLY A 185 -5.04 -8.77 17.00
C GLY A 185 -3.86 -9.72 16.72
N GLU A 186 -4.11 -10.75 15.92
CA GLU A 186 -3.08 -11.68 15.47
C GLU A 186 -2.33 -11.03 14.30
N MET A 187 -1.03 -11.33 14.21
CA MET A 187 -0.28 -10.96 13.03
C MET A 187 -0.57 -11.96 11.92
N VAL A 188 -0.88 -11.41 10.75
CA VAL A 188 -1.16 -12.17 9.53
C VAL A 188 -0.27 -11.63 8.43
N ARG A 189 0.29 -12.51 7.60
CA ARG A 189 0.97 -12.10 6.37
C ARG A 189 0.48 -12.93 5.19
N TRP A 190 0.58 -12.33 4.01
CA TRP A 190 0.30 -12.98 2.74
C TRP A 190 1.63 -13.38 2.12
N HIS A 191 2.00 -14.63 2.33
CA HIS A 191 3.25 -15.15 1.80
C HIS A 191 3.11 -15.45 0.30
N PHE A 192 3.71 -14.61 -0.53
CA PHE A 192 3.79 -14.88 -1.97
C PHE A 192 4.59 -16.15 -2.21
N GLU A 193 3.96 -17.17 -2.80
CA GLU A 193 4.63 -18.44 -3.10
C GLU A 193 5.20 -18.43 -4.52
N LYS A 194 4.33 -18.22 -5.52
CA LYS A 194 4.72 -18.27 -6.93
C LYS A 194 3.70 -17.58 -7.84
N VAL A 195 4.19 -17.19 -9.02
CA VAL A 195 3.33 -16.94 -10.18
C VAL A 195 2.99 -18.30 -10.79
N VAL A 196 1.71 -18.55 -10.98
CA VAL A 196 1.18 -19.77 -11.59
C VAL A 196 1.17 -19.62 -13.11
N ASP A 197 0.61 -18.52 -13.61
CA ASP A 197 0.43 -18.31 -15.05
C ASP A 197 0.32 -16.82 -15.41
N ILE A 198 0.50 -16.49 -16.69
CA ILE A 198 0.41 -15.13 -17.24
C ILE A 198 -0.28 -15.17 -18.61
N TYR A 199 -1.40 -14.45 -18.71
CA TYR A 199 -2.18 -14.35 -19.94
C TYR A 199 -2.09 -12.95 -20.54
N ASN A 200 -1.85 -12.86 -21.84
CA ASN A 200 -2.11 -11.63 -22.59
C ASN A 200 -3.62 -11.54 -22.84
N MET A 201 -4.24 -10.43 -22.43
CA MET A 201 -5.70 -10.32 -22.46
C MET A 201 -6.27 -9.90 -23.82
N ASN A 202 -5.43 -9.55 -24.82
CA ASN A 202 -5.84 -9.05 -26.14
C ASN A 202 -7.00 -8.03 -26.09
N ALA A 203 -7.08 -7.28 -24.99
CA ALA A 203 -8.13 -6.30 -24.74
C ALA A 203 -7.50 -4.91 -24.84
N ASP A 204 -8.07 -4.04 -25.65
CA ASP A 204 -7.61 -2.66 -25.78
C ASP A 204 -8.02 -1.79 -24.59
N ILE A 205 -9.21 -2.07 -24.05
CA ILE A 205 -9.86 -1.33 -22.98
C ILE A 205 -10.50 -2.35 -22.04
N ILE A 206 -10.10 -2.29 -20.78
CA ILE A 206 -10.77 -3.00 -19.68
C ILE A 206 -11.68 -1.98 -19.02
N ASP A 207 -12.93 -2.34 -18.74
CA ASP A 207 -13.90 -1.43 -18.13
C ASP A 207 -13.35 -0.91 -16.78
N PRO A 208 -13.13 0.41 -16.63
CA PRO A 208 -12.63 0.98 -15.39
C PRO A 208 -13.63 0.86 -14.22
N LYS A 209 -14.91 0.54 -14.48
CA LYS A 209 -15.91 0.27 -13.43
C LYS A 209 -15.65 -1.02 -12.65
N GLY A 210 -14.71 -1.84 -13.12
CA GLY A 210 -14.26 -3.05 -12.45
C GLY A 210 -14.45 -4.26 -13.35
N THR A 211 -13.34 -4.94 -13.65
CA THR A 211 -13.37 -6.31 -14.16
C THR A 211 -13.10 -7.20 -12.99
N GLU A 212 -14.02 -8.13 -12.69
CA GLU A 212 -13.83 -9.08 -11.61
C GLU A 212 -12.62 -9.96 -11.93
N VAL A 213 -11.56 -9.77 -11.15
CA VAL A 213 -10.32 -10.51 -11.31
C VAL A 213 -10.40 -11.71 -10.38
N PHE A 214 -10.82 -12.85 -10.94
CA PHE A 214 -11.10 -14.11 -10.25
C PHE A 214 -10.13 -14.42 -9.09
N TYR A 215 -10.69 -14.80 -7.94
CA TYR A 215 -9.93 -15.37 -6.83
C TYR A 215 -10.57 -16.66 -6.32
N LYS A 216 -9.74 -17.59 -5.85
CA LYS A 216 -10.19 -18.85 -5.24
C LYS A 216 -9.38 -19.14 -3.98
N PHE A 217 -10.07 -19.50 -2.90
CA PHE A 217 -9.41 -20.04 -1.71
C PHE A 217 -9.29 -21.54 -1.80
N ILE A 218 -8.06 -22.03 -1.64
CA ILE A 218 -7.72 -23.43 -1.52
C ILE A 218 -7.31 -23.69 -0.06
N ARG A 219 -7.58 -24.88 0.44
CA ARG A 219 -7.12 -25.33 1.75
C ARG A 219 -6.06 -26.41 1.58
N ARG A 220 -4.98 -26.33 2.35
CA ARG A 220 -3.98 -27.41 2.46
C ARG A 220 -3.70 -27.74 3.91
N ARG A 221 -3.36 -28.99 4.21
CA ARG A 221 -2.99 -29.41 5.57
C ARG A 221 -1.70 -28.69 5.98
N MET A 222 -1.66 -28.18 7.21
CA MET A 222 -0.49 -27.52 7.77
C MET A 222 0.69 -28.51 7.87
N LYS A 223 1.89 -28.04 7.56
CA LYS A 223 3.17 -28.76 7.73
C LYS A 223 4.16 -27.83 8.42
N PRO A 224 5.21 -28.36 9.09
CA PRO A 224 6.22 -27.53 9.74
C PRO A 224 6.85 -26.45 8.83
N ALA A 225 7.07 -26.76 7.55
CA ALA A 225 7.62 -25.81 6.58
C ALA A 225 6.68 -24.63 6.23
N TYR A 226 5.39 -24.70 6.59
CA TYR A 226 4.40 -23.65 6.32
C TYR A 226 4.08 -22.78 7.53
N GLU A 227 4.57 -23.17 8.70
CA GLU A 227 4.42 -22.43 9.94
C GLU A 227 5.14 -21.09 9.84
N TRP A 228 4.62 -20.08 10.53
CA TRP A 228 5.27 -18.79 10.63
C TRP A 228 5.57 -18.44 12.07
N HIS A 229 6.87 -18.35 12.36
CA HIS A 229 7.44 -18.06 13.67
C HIS A 229 8.15 -16.70 13.66
N PRO A 230 7.41 -15.57 13.70
CA PRO A 230 7.98 -14.24 13.52
C PRO A 230 9.02 -13.87 14.58
N LEU A 231 8.87 -14.35 15.82
CA LEU A 231 9.82 -14.09 16.89
C LEU A 231 11.19 -14.73 16.60
N LYS A 232 11.21 -15.96 16.10
CA LYS A 232 12.45 -16.65 15.68
C LYS A 232 13.12 -15.92 14.51
N GLU A 233 12.34 -15.40 13.56
CA GLU A 233 12.87 -14.58 12.45
C GLU A 233 13.53 -13.29 12.96
N ILE A 234 12.93 -12.62 13.95
CA ILE A 234 13.46 -11.39 14.57
C ILE A 234 14.75 -11.68 15.35
N GLU A 235 14.79 -12.75 16.14
CA GLU A 235 15.99 -13.16 16.89
C GLU A 235 17.16 -13.48 15.96
N LYS A 236 16.90 -14.20 14.86
CA LYS A 236 17.92 -14.50 13.86
C LYS A 236 18.48 -13.22 13.23
N GLN A 237 17.64 -12.22 12.94
CA GLN A 237 18.08 -10.93 12.41
C GLN A 237 18.97 -10.16 13.38
N LYS A 238 18.75 -10.26 14.70
CA LYS A 238 19.60 -9.61 15.72
C LYS A 238 20.99 -10.22 15.83
N ARG A 239 21.16 -11.52 15.52
CA ARG A 239 22.46 -12.21 15.61
C ARG A 239 23.38 -11.95 14.41
N CYS A 240 22.84 -11.47 13.29
CA CYS A 240 23.59 -11.21 12.06
C CYS A 240 24.05 -9.75 11.91
N VAL A 241 23.81 -8.90 12.90
CA VAL A 241 24.17 -7.45 12.92
C VAL A 241 25.14 -7.22 14.04
#